data_AF-A0A511M724-F1
#
_entry.id   AF-A0A511M724-F1
#
_cell.length_a   1.000
_cell.length_b   1.000
_cell.length_c   1.000
_cell.angle_alpha   90.00
_cell.angle_beta   90.00
_cell.angle_gamma   90.00
#
_symmetry.space_group_name_H-M   'P 1'
#
loop_
_entity.id
_entity.type
_entity.pdbx_description
1 polymer ?
#
loop_
_entity_poly.entity_id
_entity_poly.type
_entity_poly.pdbx_seq_one_letter_code
_entity_poly.pdbx_strand_id
1 'polypeptide(L)'
;MSATQFVEIDGRGFWAVDDALGVWLAYLVDQVGDESRADDPWLADVCDQWRRTAAISDFGTTIDFDTRQQRDQVREFARAARDAAVAAGDVRTDQLCQWLILDDIAVSDGHARRPGGVQLNRILEVADGFIALLDGRLPPDPPSGWWFVGTGEGMRVLTRR
;
A
#
# COMPACT_ATOMS: atom_id res chain seq x y z
N MET A 1 -11.39 14.01 -2.79
CA MET A 1 -10.29 13.13 -2.38
C MET A 1 -10.36 12.87 -0.89
N SER A 2 -10.72 11.64 -0.53
CA SER A 2 -10.65 11.14 0.84
C SER A 2 -9.20 11.24 1.35
N ALA A 3 -8.99 11.49 2.64
CA ALA A 3 -7.66 11.47 3.24
C ALA A 3 -7.16 10.04 3.53
N THR A 4 -8.03 9.05 3.33
CA THR A 4 -7.76 7.66 3.70
C THR A 4 -8.38 6.69 2.70
N GLN A 5 -7.71 5.56 2.50
CA GLN A 5 -8.14 4.45 1.65
C GLN A 5 -8.17 3.16 2.47
N PHE A 6 -9.05 2.22 2.12
CA PHE A 6 -9.15 0.93 2.81
C PHE A 6 -8.31 -0.12 2.10
N VAL A 7 -7.59 -0.92 2.89
CA VAL A 7 -6.82 -2.09 2.45
C VAL A 7 -7.49 -3.31 3.03
N GLU A 8 -7.88 -4.26 2.19
CA GLU A 8 -8.51 -5.52 2.58
C GLU A 8 -7.78 -6.72 1.96
N ILE A 9 -7.53 -7.73 2.79
CA ILE A 9 -6.99 -9.02 2.37
C ILE A 9 -7.84 -10.11 3.03
N ASP A 10 -8.50 -10.93 2.21
CA ASP A 10 -9.41 -12.01 2.63
C ASP A 10 -10.44 -11.57 3.69
N GLY A 11 -11.09 -10.42 3.46
CA GLY A 11 -12.12 -9.88 4.35
C GLY A 11 -11.61 -9.25 5.65
N ARG A 12 -10.29 -9.08 5.84
CA ARG A 12 -9.70 -8.34 6.97
C ARG A 12 -8.91 -7.14 6.47
N GLY A 13 -8.94 -6.04 7.22
CA GLY A 13 -8.35 -4.82 6.70
C GLY A 13 -8.08 -3.71 7.69
N PHE A 14 -7.57 -2.62 7.15
CA PHE A 14 -7.32 -1.36 7.86
C PHE A 14 -7.48 -0.17 6.92
N TRP A 15 -7.73 1.00 7.49
CA TRP A 15 -7.62 2.27 6.78
C TRP A 15 -6.17 2.74 6.78
N ALA A 16 -5.70 3.26 5.65
CA ALA A 16 -4.39 3.89 5.53
C ALA A 16 -4.55 5.34 5.10
N VAL A 17 -3.62 6.22 5.51
CA VAL A 17 -3.50 7.53 4.86
C VAL A 17 -3.08 7.33 3.41
N ASP A 18 -3.79 8.01 2.51
CA ASP A 18 -3.72 7.76 1.07
C ASP A 18 -2.33 7.98 0.44
N ASP A 19 -1.64 9.06 0.77
CA ASP A 19 -0.29 9.33 0.25
C ASP A 19 0.74 8.25 0.68
N ALA A 20 0.64 7.78 1.92
CA ALA A 20 1.47 6.69 2.44
C ALA A 20 1.11 5.35 1.79
N LEU A 21 -0.18 5.09 1.56
CA LEU A 21 -0.62 3.90 0.83
C LEU A 21 -0.14 3.93 -0.62
N GLY A 22 -0.26 5.06 -1.30
CA GLY A 22 0.14 5.19 -2.69
C GLY A 22 1.63 4.93 -2.90
N VAL A 23 2.48 5.48 -2.04
CA VAL A 23 3.93 5.19 -2.06
C VAL A 23 4.21 3.73 -1.76
N TRP A 24 3.55 3.13 -0.78
CA TRP A 24 3.71 1.71 -0.47
C TRP A 24 3.34 0.81 -1.67
N LEU A 25 2.19 1.08 -2.31
CA LEU A 25 1.74 0.33 -3.48
C LEU A 25 2.67 0.52 -4.68
N ALA A 26 3.30 1.69 -4.82
CA ALA A 26 4.30 1.92 -5.85
C ALA A 26 5.54 1.02 -5.67
N TYR A 27 6.08 0.94 -4.44
CA TYR A 27 7.17 -0.01 -4.16
C TYR A 27 6.75 -1.47 -4.41
N LEU A 28 5.52 -1.85 -4.07
CA LEU A 28 5.01 -3.19 -4.37
C LEU A 28 4.99 -3.47 -5.87
N VAL A 29 4.44 -2.55 -6.66
CA VAL A 29 4.39 -2.66 -8.13
C VAL A 29 5.78 -2.81 -8.72
N ASP A 30 6.75 -2.03 -8.25
CA ASP A 30 8.15 -2.11 -8.71
C ASP A 30 8.76 -3.49 -8.43
N GLN A 31 8.42 -4.12 -7.31
CA GLN A 31 8.94 -5.46 -6.97
C GLN A 31 8.29 -6.61 -7.73
N VAL A 32 7.03 -6.46 -8.15
CA VAL A 32 6.41 -7.46 -9.03
C VAL A 32 7.20 -7.54 -10.35
N GLY A 33 7.52 -6.38 -10.92
CA GLY A 33 8.22 -6.26 -12.20
C GLY A 33 7.37 -6.73 -13.40
N ASP A 34 7.83 -6.42 -14.61
CA ASP A 34 7.05 -6.71 -15.81
C ASP A 34 7.06 -8.20 -16.22
N GLU A 35 8.16 -8.91 -15.95
CA GLU A 35 8.27 -10.35 -16.25
C GLU A 35 7.27 -11.17 -15.43
N SER A 36 7.19 -10.97 -14.11
CA SER A 36 6.24 -11.70 -13.25
C SER A 36 4.79 -11.42 -13.63
N ARG A 37 4.47 -10.20 -14.10
CA ARG A 37 3.13 -9.83 -14.59
C ARG A 37 2.78 -10.53 -15.90
N ALA A 38 3.73 -10.67 -16.81
CA ALA A 38 3.49 -11.30 -18.10
C ALA A 38 3.12 -12.79 -17.97
N ASP A 39 3.67 -13.46 -16.96
CA ASP A 39 3.51 -14.90 -16.77
C ASP A 39 2.27 -15.29 -15.93
N ASP A 40 1.65 -14.35 -15.21
CA ASP A 40 0.50 -14.61 -14.33
C ASP A 40 -0.60 -13.54 -14.49
N PRO A 41 -1.73 -13.87 -15.18
CA PRO A 41 -2.85 -12.94 -15.37
C PRO A 41 -3.48 -12.43 -14.07
N TRP A 42 -3.55 -13.27 -13.03
CA TRP A 42 -4.11 -12.84 -11.74
C TRP A 42 -3.21 -11.79 -11.09
N LEU A 43 -1.89 -12.00 -11.15
CA LEU A 43 -0.92 -11.05 -10.63
C LEU A 43 -0.90 -9.75 -11.45
N ALA A 44 -1.10 -9.83 -12.76
CA ALA A 44 -1.27 -8.66 -13.62
C ALA A 44 -2.47 -7.82 -13.19
N ASP A 45 -3.63 -8.43 -12.97
CA ASP A 45 -4.86 -7.76 -12.52
C ASP A 45 -4.68 -7.09 -11.14
N VAL A 46 -4.05 -7.80 -10.19
CA VAL A 46 -3.72 -7.27 -8.87
C VAL A 46 -2.76 -6.07 -8.98
N CYS A 47 -1.74 -6.16 -9.83
CA CYS A 47 -0.80 -5.07 -10.05
C CYS A 47 -1.49 -3.84 -10.68
N ASP A 48 -2.39 -4.05 -11.63
CA ASP A 48 -3.16 -2.97 -12.27
C ASP A 48 -4.12 -2.29 -11.28
N GLN A 49 -4.70 -3.05 -10.34
CA GLN A 49 -5.43 -2.48 -9.21
C GLN A 49 -4.51 -1.61 -8.35
N TRP A 50 -3.33 -2.11 -7.95
CA TRP A 50 -2.39 -1.34 -7.14
C TRP A 50 -1.91 -0.06 -7.80
N ARG A 51 -1.61 -0.09 -9.10
CA ARG A 51 -1.21 1.11 -9.86
C ARG A 51 -2.31 2.18 -9.82
N ARG A 52 -3.57 1.79 -10.03
CA ARG A 52 -4.72 2.70 -9.96
C ARG A 52 -4.91 3.28 -8.56
N THR A 53 -4.86 2.44 -7.53
CA THR A 53 -4.99 2.87 -6.13
C THR A 53 -3.82 3.77 -5.70
N ALA A 54 -2.62 3.51 -6.22
CA ALA A 54 -1.44 4.32 -5.96
C ALA A 54 -1.51 5.69 -6.62
N ALA A 55 -2.06 5.78 -7.82
CA ALA A 55 -2.21 7.04 -8.56
C ALA A 55 -3.42 7.86 -8.07
N ILE A 56 -4.55 7.20 -7.73
CA ILE A 56 -5.85 7.85 -7.52
C ILE A 56 -6.39 7.52 -6.12
N SER A 57 -6.48 8.57 -5.28
CA SER A 57 -6.83 8.47 -3.84
C SER A 57 -8.26 8.00 -3.52
N ASP A 58 -9.12 7.85 -4.52
CA ASP A 58 -10.53 7.48 -4.34
C ASP A 58 -10.78 5.95 -4.37
N PHE A 59 -9.75 5.13 -4.66
CA PHE A 59 -9.87 3.67 -4.67
C PHE A 59 -9.25 3.03 -3.42
N GLY A 60 -9.84 1.94 -2.93
CA GLY A 60 -9.18 1.05 -1.97
C GLY A 60 -8.34 -0.01 -2.67
N THR A 61 -7.80 -0.96 -1.92
CA THR A 61 -7.24 -2.20 -2.47
C THR A 61 -7.84 -3.39 -1.73
N THR A 62 -8.31 -4.38 -2.49
CA THR A 62 -8.88 -5.63 -1.97
C THR A 62 -8.24 -6.77 -2.71
N ILE A 63 -7.66 -7.72 -1.98
CA ILE A 63 -7.03 -8.92 -2.54
C ILE A 63 -7.65 -10.14 -1.88
N ASP A 64 -8.19 -11.03 -2.70
CA ASP A 64 -8.60 -12.36 -2.28
C ASP A 64 -7.66 -13.38 -2.92
N PHE A 65 -7.14 -14.29 -2.09
CA PHE A 65 -6.20 -15.32 -2.55
C PHE A 65 -6.93 -16.64 -2.76
N ASP A 66 -6.94 -17.13 -4.00
CA ASP A 66 -7.49 -18.45 -4.32
C ASP A 66 -6.55 -19.57 -3.87
N THR A 67 -5.25 -19.28 -3.82
CA THR A 67 -4.22 -20.26 -3.45
C THR A 67 -3.23 -19.73 -2.44
N ARG A 68 -2.63 -20.64 -1.68
CA ARG A 68 -1.49 -20.32 -0.81
C ARG A 68 -0.28 -19.80 -1.59
N GLN A 69 -0.07 -20.29 -2.82
CA GLN A 69 1.05 -19.88 -3.66
C GLN A 69 0.97 -18.39 -4.01
N GLN A 70 -0.20 -17.89 -4.41
CA GLN A 70 -0.42 -16.47 -4.68
C GLN A 70 -0.12 -15.61 -3.44
N ARG A 71 -0.57 -16.04 -2.26
CA ARG A 71 -0.27 -15.34 -0.99
C ARG A 71 1.22 -15.33 -0.68
N ASP A 72 1.87 -16.47 -0.84
CA ASP A 72 3.30 -16.61 -0.57
C ASP A 72 4.12 -15.72 -1.53
N GLN A 73 3.73 -15.65 -2.81
CA GLN A 73 4.34 -14.78 -3.81
C GLN A 73 4.16 -13.28 -3.48
N VAL A 74 2.94 -12.83 -3.17
CA VAL A 74 2.70 -11.42 -2.77
C VAL A 74 3.44 -11.08 -1.48
N ARG A 75 3.59 -12.03 -0.56
CA ARG A 75 4.40 -11.85 0.66
C ARG A 75 5.87 -11.61 0.34
N GLU A 76 6.44 -12.33 -0.63
CA GLU A 76 7.82 -12.11 -1.07
C GLU A 76 8.02 -10.72 -1.65
N PHE A 77 7.14 -10.29 -2.56
CA PHE A 77 7.16 -8.93 -3.10
C PHE A 77 6.99 -7.86 -2.03
N ALA A 78 6.08 -8.06 -1.07
CA ALA A 78 5.90 -7.12 0.04
C ALA A 78 7.15 -6.98 0.90
N ARG A 79 7.86 -8.07 1.18
CA ARG A 79 9.11 -7.99 1.96
C ARG A 79 10.20 -7.24 1.19
N ALA A 80 10.38 -7.55 -0.09
CA ALA A 80 11.32 -6.84 -0.95
C ALA A 80 10.97 -5.34 -1.08
N ALA A 81 9.68 -5.01 -1.21
CA ALA A 81 9.19 -3.64 -1.36
C ALA A 81 9.46 -2.83 -0.09
N ARG A 82 9.27 -3.45 1.07
CA ARG A 82 9.59 -2.86 2.36
C ARG A 82 11.08 -2.56 2.48
N ASP A 83 11.93 -3.51 2.10
CA ASP A 83 13.38 -3.33 2.13
C ASP A 83 13.84 -2.21 1.17
N ALA A 84 13.23 -2.12 -0.01
CA ALA A 84 13.45 -1.03 -0.96
C ALA A 84 13.04 0.33 -0.38
N ALA A 85 11.89 0.41 0.28
CA ALA A 85 11.44 1.63 0.96
C ALA A 85 12.42 2.06 2.07
N VAL A 86 12.91 1.12 2.88
CA VAL A 86 13.94 1.40 3.90
C VAL A 86 15.22 1.94 3.28
N ALA A 87 15.67 1.36 2.17
CA ALA A 87 16.89 1.79 1.48
C ALA A 87 16.77 3.20 0.89
N ALA A 88 15.58 3.54 0.37
CA ALA A 88 15.29 4.84 -0.23
C ALA A 88 15.08 5.96 0.80
N GLY A 89 14.45 5.65 1.94
CA GLY A 89 14.13 6.64 2.98
C GLY A 89 12.84 7.42 2.70
N ASP A 90 12.80 8.67 3.16
CA ASP A 90 11.67 9.57 2.94
C ASP A 90 11.52 9.87 1.43
N VAL A 91 10.27 9.89 0.94
CA VAL A 91 9.97 10.23 -0.45
C VAL A 91 9.56 11.69 -0.53
N ARG A 92 10.39 12.52 -1.16
CA ARG A 92 10.13 13.95 -1.30
C ARG A 92 9.06 14.22 -2.37
N THR A 93 8.41 15.38 -2.28
CA THR A 93 7.34 15.76 -3.24
C THR A 93 7.84 15.84 -4.68
N ASP A 94 9.07 16.30 -4.92
CA ASP A 94 9.67 16.30 -6.27
C ASP A 94 9.85 14.89 -6.83
N GLN A 95 10.19 13.92 -5.97
CA GLN A 95 10.28 12.51 -6.35
C GLN A 95 8.89 11.93 -6.66
N LEU A 96 7.87 12.25 -5.85
CA LEU A 96 6.49 11.82 -6.12
C LEU A 96 6.01 12.27 -7.50
N CYS A 97 6.19 13.56 -7.83
CA CYS A 97 5.79 14.10 -9.12
C CYS A 97 6.49 13.44 -10.33
N GLN A 98 7.67 12.85 -10.11
CA GLN A 98 8.46 12.19 -11.15
C GLN A 98 8.20 10.68 -11.21
N TRP A 99 7.56 10.11 -10.18
CA TRP A 99 7.29 8.68 -10.09
C TRP A 99 5.98 8.35 -10.79
N LEU A 100 6.04 8.18 -12.11
CA LEU A 100 4.90 7.80 -12.93
C LEU A 100 4.58 6.31 -12.73
N ILE A 101 3.32 6.00 -12.40
CA ILE A 101 2.88 4.63 -12.09
C ILE A 101 1.69 4.17 -12.95
N LEU A 102 0.92 5.13 -13.45
CA LEU A 102 -0.10 4.95 -14.49
C LEU A 102 0.27 5.93 -15.61
N ASP A 103 -0.10 5.65 -16.86
CA ASP A 103 0.24 6.49 -18.02
C ASP A 103 0.07 8.00 -17.73
N ASP A 104 1.21 8.70 -17.58
CA ASP A 104 1.35 10.11 -17.23
C ASP A 104 0.80 10.57 -15.85
N ILE A 105 0.39 9.66 -14.98
CA ILE A 105 -0.06 9.95 -13.60
C ILE A 105 0.99 9.49 -12.59
N ALA A 106 1.42 10.46 -11.76
CA ALA A 106 2.34 10.25 -10.67
C ALA A 106 1.70 9.49 -9.49
N VAL A 107 2.53 8.84 -8.67
CA VAL A 107 2.12 8.28 -7.38
C VAL A 107 1.46 9.38 -6.53
N SER A 108 0.27 9.07 -5.99
CA SER A 108 -0.58 9.96 -5.22
C SER A 108 -0.89 11.28 -5.96
N ASP A 109 -0.97 11.26 -7.30
CA ASP A 109 -1.13 12.44 -8.17
C ASP A 109 -0.04 13.51 -7.92
N GLY A 110 1.17 13.07 -7.54
CA GLY A 110 2.27 13.95 -7.15
C GLY A 110 2.04 14.72 -5.84
N HIS A 111 0.98 14.40 -5.10
CA HIS A 111 0.61 15.08 -3.87
C HIS A 111 1.13 14.34 -2.62
N ALA A 112 1.48 15.12 -1.60
CA ALA A 112 1.76 14.61 -0.26
C ALA A 112 0.92 15.37 0.77
N ARG A 113 0.43 14.66 1.80
CA ARG A 113 -0.38 15.24 2.88
C ARG A 113 0.43 16.14 3.81
N ARG A 114 1.75 15.98 3.83
CA ARG A 114 2.67 16.75 4.67
C ARG A 114 3.65 17.56 3.81
N PRO A 115 4.03 18.76 4.27
CA PRO A 115 5.12 19.51 3.64
C PRO A 115 6.39 18.66 3.60
N GLY A 116 7.03 18.60 2.43
CA GLY A 116 8.29 17.89 2.23
C GLY A 116 8.17 16.45 1.76
N GLY A 117 6.95 15.88 1.67
CA GLY A 117 6.72 14.55 1.10
C GLY A 117 6.19 13.52 2.10
N VAL A 118 6.37 12.24 1.79
CA VAL A 118 5.90 11.10 2.58
C VAL A 118 7.06 10.51 3.36
N GLN A 119 6.97 10.58 4.69
CA GLN A 119 8.02 10.10 5.59
C GLN A 119 8.05 8.58 5.64
N LEU A 120 9.25 8.01 5.74
CA LEU A 120 9.51 6.57 5.76
C LEU A 120 8.68 5.87 6.83
N ASN A 121 8.61 6.41 8.04
CA ASN A 121 7.85 5.80 9.13
C ASN A 121 6.36 5.61 8.79
N ARG A 122 5.76 6.51 7.99
CA ARG A 122 4.38 6.40 7.52
C ARG A 122 4.23 5.28 6.49
N ILE A 123 5.19 5.17 5.58
CA ILE A 123 5.25 4.11 4.57
C ILE A 123 5.38 2.74 5.26
N LEU A 124 6.32 2.63 6.22
CA LEU A 124 6.56 1.38 6.95
C LEU A 124 5.38 0.96 7.80
N GLU A 125 4.62 1.90 8.36
CA GLU A 125 3.41 1.56 9.12
C GLU A 125 2.35 0.89 8.22
N VAL A 126 2.20 1.35 6.98
CA VAL A 126 1.33 0.71 5.98
C VAL A 126 1.90 -0.66 5.56
N ALA A 127 3.20 -0.72 5.27
CA ALA A 127 3.88 -1.96 4.86
C ALA A 127 3.76 -3.05 5.92
N ASP A 128 4.02 -2.72 7.19
CA ASP A 128 3.96 -3.64 8.32
C ASP A 128 2.52 -4.13 8.53
N GLY A 129 1.52 -3.24 8.38
CA GLY A 129 0.10 -3.63 8.41
C GLY A 129 -0.26 -4.60 7.29
N PHE A 130 0.16 -4.31 6.05
CA PHE A 130 -0.09 -5.15 4.88
C PHE A 130 0.56 -6.54 5.02
N ILE A 131 1.81 -6.60 5.46
CA ILE A 131 2.51 -7.87 5.72
C ILE A 131 1.86 -8.62 6.88
N ALA A 132 1.40 -7.92 7.92
CA ALA A 132 0.67 -8.54 9.03
C ALA A 132 -0.65 -9.16 8.58
N LEU A 133 -1.37 -8.56 7.62
CA LEU A 133 -2.55 -9.18 6.99
C LEU A 133 -2.17 -10.47 6.25
N LEU A 134 -1.15 -10.42 5.38
CA LEU A 134 -0.67 -11.60 4.63
C LEU A 134 -0.19 -12.75 5.54
N ASP A 135 0.35 -12.40 6.71
CA ASP A 135 0.85 -13.35 7.69
C ASP A 135 -0.22 -13.81 8.70
N GLY A 136 -1.44 -13.28 8.63
CA GLY A 136 -2.51 -13.53 9.61
C GLY A 136 -2.18 -13.01 11.02
N ARG A 137 -1.24 -12.08 11.13
CA ARG A 137 -0.75 -11.49 12.40
C ARG A 137 -1.30 -10.10 12.68
N LEU A 138 -2.08 -9.51 11.79
CA LEU A 138 -2.80 -8.28 12.11
C LEU A 138 -3.69 -8.56 13.34
N PRO A 139 -3.64 -7.72 14.39
CA PRO A 139 -4.47 -7.91 15.57
C PRO A 139 -5.95 -8.06 15.21
N PRO A 140 -6.75 -8.79 16.01
CA PRO A 140 -8.18 -8.90 15.80
C PRO A 140 -8.83 -7.52 15.64
N ASP A 141 -9.95 -7.48 14.91
CA ASP A 141 -10.66 -6.22 14.70
C ASP A 141 -11.04 -5.61 16.05
N PRO A 142 -10.89 -4.27 16.20
CA PRO A 142 -11.20 -3.63 17.46
C PRO A 142 -12.70 -3.77 17.77
N PRO A 143 -13.11 -3.85 19.04
CA PRO A 143 -14.53 -3.98 19.42
C PRO A 143 -15.44 -2.86 18.86
N SER A 144 -14.85 -1.72 18.52
CA SER A 144 -15.50 -0.60 17.84
C SER A 144 -14.49 0.16 16.99
N GLY A 145 -14.89 0.61 15.81
CA GLY A 145 -14.02 1.38 14.92
C GLY A 145 -13.26 0.50 13.94
N TRP A 146 -12.13 1.01 13.45
CA TRP A 146 -11.28 0.33 12.47
C TRP A 146 -9.80 0.56 12.77
N TRP A 147 -8.95 -0.40 12.40
CA TRP A 147 -7.51 -0.18 12.37
C TRP A 147 -7.17 0.94 11.38
N PHE A 148 -6.20 1.77 11.77
CA PHE A 148 -5.76 2.93 11.02
C PHE A 148 -4.24 3.05 11.06
N VAL A 149 -3.62 3.22 9.90
CA VAL A 149 -2.17 3.27 9.72
C VAL A 149 -1.73 4.39 8.76
N GLY A 150 -0.42 4.60 8.62
CA GLY A 150 0.16 5.63 7.74
C GLY A 150 0.25 7.02 8.37
N THR A 151 0.12 7.09 9.69
CA THR A 151 0.19 8.35 10.46
C THR A 151 1.62 8.70 10.87
N GLY A 152 2.49 7.69 10.95
CA GLY A 152 3.84 7.78 11.50
C GLY A 152 3.88 7.69 13.02
N GLU A 153 2.73 7.47 13.67
CA GLU A 153 2.58 7.40 15.13
C GLU A 153 2.24 5.98 15.61
N GLY A 154 2.30 5.00 14.68
CA GLY A 154 1.93 3.61 14.92
C GLY A 154 0.43 3.36 14.74
N MET A 155 0.10 2.07 14.55
CA MET A 155 -1.26 1.62 14.28
C MET A 155 -2.23 2.01 15.39
N ARG A 156 -3.37 2.61 15.00
CA ARG A 156 -4.40 3.14 15.92
C ARG A 156 -5.79 2.66 15.56
N VAL A 157 -6.74 2.91 16.45
CA VAL A 157 -8.17 2.67 16.19
C VAL A 157 -8.85 4.00 15.88
N LEU A 158 -9.46 4.11 14.71
CA LEU A 158 -10.41 5.18 14.40
C LEU A 158 -11.79 4.78 14.93
N THR A 159 -12.28 5.50 15.93
CA THR A 159 -13.64 5.29 16.44
C THR A 159 -14.67 5.80 15.44
N ARG A 160 -15.68 4.97 15.17
CA ARG A 160 -16.84 5.36 14.35
C ARG A 160 -17.62 6.41 15.17
N ARG A 161 -17.70 7.65 14.66
CA ARG A 161 -18.58 8.68 15.23
C ARG A 161 -20.04 8.38 14.92
#